data_AF-A0A497SS42-F1
#
_entry.id   AF-A0A497SS42-F1
#
_cell.length_a   1.000
_cell.length_b   1.000
_cell.length_c   1.000
_cell.angle_alpha   90.00
_cell.angle_beta   90.00
_cell.angle_gamma   90.00
#
_symmetry.space_group_name_H-M   'P 1'
#
loop_
_entity.id
_entity.type
_entity.pdbx_description
1 polymer ?
#
loop_
_entity_poly.entity_id
_entity_poly.type
_entity_poly.pdbx_seq_one_letter_code
_entity_poly.pdbx_strand_id
1 'polypeptide(L)'
;FGIMGREVARERLAGTLSLTAFPLGFGGGLLLLIALLLEGIPNFSPMGWAIVLWLAVVNTAIAYLLYNHSLQVLTALEMNVLLNLSPLGTALLAWLLLDEQLTPIQVVGMVTVILGVAVVQWRRGKAAMV
;
A
#
# COMPACT_ATOMS: atom_id res chain seq x y z
N PHE A 1 -10.77 10.77 -7.82
CA PHE A 1 -11.55 9.53 -7.65
C PHE A 1 -13.07 9.81 -7.63
N GLY A 2 -13.62 10.51 -8.63
CA GLY A 2 -14.88 11.25 -8.45
C GLY A 2 -16.19 10.55 -8.80
N ILE A 3 -16.28 9.79 -9.89
CA ILE A 3 -17.59 9.31 -10.40
C ILE A 3 -17.46 7.90 -11.02
N MET A 4 -16.48 7.71 -11.91
CA MET A 4 -16.13 6.41 -12.51
C MET A 4 -15.80 5.32 -11.47
N GLY A 5 -15.10 5.68 -10.39
CA GLY A 5 -14.75 4.72 -9.34
C GLY A 5 -15.96 4.17 -8.57
N ARG A 6 -17.06 4.93 -8.49
CA ARG A 6 -18.30 4.50 -7.81
C ARG A 6 -19.14 3.57 -8.68
N GLU A 7 -18.97 3.64 -9.99
CA GLU A 7 -19.68 2.84 -10.99
C GLU A 7 -18.99 1.48 -11.19
N VAL A 8 -17.65 1.46 -11.28
CA VAL A 8 -16.85 0.23 -11.30
C VAL A 8 -16.92 -0.55 -9.98
N ALA A 9 -17.03 0.15 -8.83
CA ALA A 9 -17.21 -0.50 -7.53
C ALA A 9 -18.63 -1.04 -7.30
N ARG A 10 -19.62 -0.64 -8.12
CA ARG A 10 -21.01 -1.15 -8.05
C ARG A 10 -21.18 -2.47 -8.79
N GLU A 11 -20.32 -2.77 -9.76
CA GLU A 11 -20.20 -4.12 -10.27
C GLU A 11 -19.38 -4.96 -9.28
N ARG A 12 -20.08 -5.70 -8.42
CA ARG A 12 -19.53 -6.78 -7.56
C ARG A 12 -18.68 -7.83 -8.33
N LEU A 13 -18.59 -7.71 -9.66
CA LEU A 13 -17.91 -8.61 -10.59
C LEU A 13 -16.62 -8.02 -11.21
N ALA A 14 -16.29 -6.75 -10.97
CA ALA A 14 -14.99 -6.22 -11.35
C ALA A 14 -13.94 -6.89 -10.44
N GLY A 15 -13.35 -7.99 -10.92
CA GLY A 15 -12.38 -8.76 -10.17
C GLY A 15 -11.28 -7.86 -9.60
N THR A 16 -10.71 -8.24 -8.45
CA THR A 16 -9.57 -7.56 -7.81
C THR A 16 -8.50 -7.10 -8.81
N LEU A 17 -8.30 -7.89 -9.88
CA LEU A 17 -7.41 -7.58 -10.98
C LEU A 17 -7.79 -6.30 -11.74
N SER A 18 -9.06 -6.09 -12.09
CA SER A 18 -9.53 -4.89 -12.80
C SER A 18 -9.38 -3.63 -11.97
N LEU A 19 -9.66 -3.70 -10.66
CA LEU A 19 -9.48 -2.58 -9.72
C LEU A 19 -8.02 -2.16 -9.57
N THR A 20 -7.09 -3.06 -9.90
CA THR A 20 -5.65 -2.81 -9.80
C THR A 20 -5.05 -2.44 -11.15
N ALA A 21 -5.39 -3.19 -12.20
CA ALA A 21 -4.80 -3.07 -13.53
C ALA A 21 -5.18 -1.75 -14.22
N PHE A 22 -6.44 -1.30 -14.11
CA PHE A 22 -6.87 -0.06 -14.78
C PHE A 22 -6.16 1.18 -14.22
N PRO A 23 -6.16 1.43 -12.90
CA PRO A 23 -5.47 2.59 -12.34
C PRO A 23 -3.95 2.53 -12.55
N LEU A 24 -3.32 1.37 -12.34
CA LEU A 24 -1.88 1.23 -12.53
C LEU A 24 -1.47 1.35 -13.99
N GLY A 25 -2.23 0.77 -14.92
CA GLY A 25 -1.96 0.85 -16.35
C GLY A 25 -2.13 2.28 -16.88
N PHE A 26 -3.23 2.94 -16.52
CA PHE A 26 -3.48 4.31 -16.95
C PHE A 26 -2.48 5.30 -16.34
N GLY A 27 -2.31 5.27 -15.01
CA GLY A 27 -1.39 6.16 -14.31
C GLY A 27 0.07 5.91 -14.68
N GLY A 28 0.48 4.65 -14.72
CA GLY A 28 1.83 4.26 -15.12
C GLY A 28 2.15 4.58 -16.57
N GLY A 29 1.21 4.33 -17.49
CA GLY A 29 1.37 4.67 -18.91
C GLY A 29 1.47 6.17 -19.15
N LEU A 30 0.64 6.98 -18.47
CA LEU A 30 0.71 8.44 -18.55
C LEU A 30 2.04 8.98 -18.00
N LEU A 31 2.48 8.49 -16.84
CA LEU A 31 3.76 8.89 -16.26
C LEU A 31 4.94 8.46 -17.12
N LEU A 32 4.89 7.26 -17.71
CA LEU A 32 5.92 6.80 -18.64
C LEU A 32 5.99 7.68 -19.88
N LEU A 33 4.84 8.06 -20.45
CA LEU A 33 4.79 8.96 -21.60
C LEU A 33 5.42 10.31 -21.26
N ILE A 34 5.06 10.90 -20.10
CA ILE A 34 5.65 12.16 -19.64
C ILE A 34 7.16 12.02 -19.43
N ALA A 35 7.60 10.94 -18.77
CA ALA A 35 9.02 10.68 -18.54
C ALA A 35 9.80 10.55 -19.86
N LEU A 36 9.27 9.82 -20.85
CA LEU A 36 9.91 9.70 -22.16
C LEU A 36 9.99 11.03 -22.91
N LEU A 37 9.01 11.92 -22.74
CA LEU A 37 9.01 13.24 -23.38
C LEU A 37 9.97 14.23 -22.70
N LEU A 38 10.15 14.15 -21.38
CA LEU A 38 10.97 15.08 -20.61
C LEU A 38 12.41 14.60 -20.42
N GLU A 39 12.61 13.30 -20.21
CA GLU A 39 13.88 12.68 -19.83
C GLU A 39 14.46 11.80 -20.95
N GLY A 40 13.67 11.46 -21.97
CA GLY A 40 14.09 10.61 -23.09
C GLY A 40 14.09 9.11 -22.75
N ILE A 41 14.72 8.30 -23.60
CA ILE A 41 14.81 6.85 -23.39
C ILE A 41 15.85 6.57 -22.28
N PRO A 42 15.46 5.93 -21.18
CA PRO A 42 16.38 5.65 -20.09
C PRO A 42 17.43 4.63 -20.51
N ASN A 43 18.69 4.92 -20.20
CA ASN A 43 19.81 4.00 -20.39
C ASN A 43 20.18 3.34 -19.05
N PHE A 44 19.35 2.39 -18.61
CA PHE A 44 19.62 1.63 -17.39
C PHE A 44 20.53 0.44 -17.65
N SER A 45 21.40 0.14 -16.68
CA SER A 45 22.12 -1.13 -16.64
C SER A 45 21.13 -2.31 -16.49
N PRO A 46 21.53 -3.55 -16.81
CA PRO A 46 20.69 -4.73 -16.57
C PRO A 46 20.19 -4.83 -15.12
N MET A 47 21.03 -4.43 -14.15
CA MET A 47 20.65 -4.36 -12.75
C MET A 47 19.59 -3.27 -12.50
N GLY A 48 19.70 -2.11 -13.15
CA GLY A 48 18.69 -1.04 -13.06
C GLY A 48 17.32 -1.51 -13.55
N TRP A 49 17.27 -2.22 -14.68
CA TRP A 49 16.03 -2.82 -15.17
C TRP A 49 15.46 -3.88 -14.22
N ALA A 50 16.32 -4.70 -13.61
CA ALA A 50 15.89 -5.67 -12.59
C ALA A 50 15.27 -4.99 -11.36
N ILE A 51 15.86 -3.89 -10.89
CA ILE A 51 15.32 -3.10 -9.77
C ILE A 51 13.97 -2.48 -10.15
N VAL A 52 13.85 -1.89 -11.35
CA VAL A 52 12.59 -1.31 -11.84
C VAL A 52 11.50 -2.39 -11.91
N LEU A 53 11.80 -3.56 -12.45
CA LEU A 53 10.86 -4.68 -12.50
C LEU A 53 10.46 -5.18 -11.11
N TRP A 54 11.41 -5.28 -10.18
CA TRP A 54 11.13 -5.64 -8.79
C TRP A 54 10.15 -4.67 -8.13
N LEU A 55 10.39 -3.35 -8.27
CA LEU A 55 9.52 -2.32 -7.72
C LEU A 55 8.14 -2.32 -8.39
N ALA A 56 8.07 -2.48 -9.71
CA ALA A 56 6.82 -2.49 -10.45
C ALA A 56 5.96 -3.72 -10.12
N VAL A 57 6.55 -4.91 -10.05
CA VAL A 57 5.81 -6.16 -9.86
C VAL A 57 5.55 -6.43 -8.37
N VAL A 58 6.59 -6.47 -7.56
CA VAL A 58 6.49 -6.93 -6.16
C VAL A 58 5.99 -5.82 -5.26
N ASN A 59 6.63 -4.64 -5.32
CA ASN A 59 6.27 -3.53 -4.44
C ASN A 59 4.94 -2.88 -4.85
N THR A 60 4.65 -2.82 -6.14
CA THR A 60 3.45 -2.13 -6.65
C THR A 60 2.33 -3.11 -7.00
N ALA A 61 2.46 -3.88 -8.08
CA ALA A 61 1.34 -4.67 -8.60
C ALA A 61 0.80 -5.68 -7.59
N ILE A 62 1.68 -6.48 -6.97
CA ILE A 62 1.29 -7.49 -5.97
C ILE A 62 0.73 -6.81 -4.71
N ALA A 63 1.37 -5.76 -4.20
CA ALA A 63 0.88 -5.07 -3.00
C ALA A 63 -0.51 -4.46 -3.22
N TYR A 64 -0.75 -3.81 -4.35
CA TYR A 64 -2.07 -3.25 -4.68
C TYR A 64 -3.11 -4.35 -4.93
N LEU A 65 -2.73 -5.47 -5.54
CA LEU A 65 -3.63 -6.63 -5.69
C LEU A 65 -4.06 -7.16 -4.33
N LEU A 66 -3.11 -7.38 -3.42
CA LEU A 66 -3.41 -7.84 -2.06
C LEU A 66 -4.24 -6.81 -1.29
N TYR A 67 -3.92 -5.53 -1.38
CA TYR A 67 -4.68 -4.47 -0.74
C TYR A 67 -6.14 -4.42 -1.24
N ASN A 68 -6.32 -4.42 -2.56
CA ASN A 68 -7.65 -4.42 -3.17
C ASN A 68 -8.40 -5.73 -2.87
N HIS A 69 -7.70 -6.87 -2.79
CA HIS A 69 -8.30 -8.13 -2.37
C HIS A 69 -8.79 -8.03 -0.93
N SER A 70 -7.95 -7.56 -0.02
CA SER A 70 -8.29 -7.39 1.40
C SER A 70 -9.51 -6.48 1.59
N LEU A 71 -9.68 -5.43 0.77
CA LEU A 71 -10.88 -4.60 0.79
C LEU A 71 -12.17 -5.36 0.43
N GLN A 72 -12.09 -6.45 -0.33
CA GLN A 72 -13.24 -7.26 -0.74
C GLN A 72 -13.59 -8.35 0.29
N VAL A 73 -12.60 -8.87 1.01
CA VAL A 73 -12.79 -9.99 1.96
C VAL A 73 -12.79 -9.59 3.43
N LEU A 74 -12.17 -8.46 3.80
CA LEU A 74 -12.09 -8.00 5.18
C LEU A 74 -13.10 -6.88 5.45
N THR A 75 -13.61 -6.85 6.69
CA THR A 75 -14.42 -5.76 7.19
C THR A 75 -13.60 -4.47 7.31
N ALA A 76 -14.29 -3.33 7.34
CA ALA A 76 -13.65 -2.03 7.53
C ALA A 76 -12.84 -1.96 8.85
N LEU A 77 -13.27 -2.68 9.89
CA LEU A 77 -12.55 -2.75 11.16
C LEU A 77 -11.23 -3.53 11.02
N GLU A 78 -11.27 -4.72 10.41
CA GLU A 78 -10.08 -5.55 10.18
C GLU A 78 -9.06 -4.83 9.28
N MET A 79 -9.52 -4.20 8.20
CA MET A 79 -8.67 -3.37 7.35
C MET A 79 -8.01 -2.23 8.13
N ASN A 80 -8.77 -1.57 9.01
CA ASN A 80 -8.24 -0.49 9.82
C ASN A 80 -7.20 -0.99 10.83
N VAL A 81 -7.41 -2.15 11.45
CA VAL A 81 -6.40 -2.78 12.33
C VAL A 81 -5.12 -3.10 11.55
N LEU A 82 -5.23 -3.73 10.38
CA LEU A 82 -4.06 -4.05 9.54
C LEU A 82 -3.26 -2.81 9.15
N LEU A 83 -3.94 -1.74 8.70
CA LEU A 83 -3.28 -0.49 8.31
C LEU A 83 -2.59 0.19 9.49
N ASN A 84 -3.17 0.11 10.69
CA ASN A 84 -2.58 0.65 11.90
C ASN A 84 -1.38 -0.17 12.41
N LEU A 85 -1.35 -1.48 12.15
CA LEU A 85 -0.23 -2.36 12.50
C LEU A 85 0.88 -2.36 11.45
N SER A 86 0.58 -1.93 10.21
CA SER A 86 1.55 -1.86 9.11
C SER A 86 2.88 -1.20 9.49
N PRO A 87 2.93 -0.03 10.18
CA PRO A 87 4.20 0.60 10.56
C PRO A 87 5.08 -0.29 11.46
N LEU A 88 4.48 -1.11 12.32
CA LEU A 88 5.20 -2.05 13.17
C LEU A 88 5.77 -3.21 12.35
N GLY A 89 4.98 -3.74 11.43
CA GLY A 89 5.43 -4.75 10.47
C GLY A 89 6.60 -4.23 9.62
N THR A 90 6.50 -2.99 9.12
CA THR A 90 7.56 -2.34 8.38
C THR A 90 8.82 -2.17 9.21
N ALA A 91 8.73 -1.66 10.44
CA ALA A 91 9.90 -1.49 11.32
C ALA A 91 10.56 -2.82 11.67
N LEU A 92 9.77 -3.87 11.93
CA LEU A 92 10.28 -5.20 12.21
C LEU A 92 10.99 -5.82 11.00
N LEU A 93 10.40 -5.69 9.81
CA LEU A 93 11.00 -6.17 8.56
C LEU A 93 12.25 -5.39 8.19
N ALA A 94 12.29 -4.07 8.43
CA ALA A 94 13.49 -3.25 8.22
C ALA A 94 14.63 -3.71 9.13
N TRP A 95 14.35 -3.92 10.42
CA TRP A 95 15.34 -4.45 11.36
C TRP A 95 15.83 -5.85 10.97
N LEU A 96 14.92 -6.74 10.55
CA LEU A 96 15.26 -8.14 10.25
C LEU A 96 15.92 -8.35 8.88
N LEU A 97 15.45 -7.66 7.85
CA LEU A 97 15.87 -7.90 6.45
C LEU A 97 16.91 -6.89 5.95
N LEU A 98 16.90 -5.66 6.47
CA LEU A 98 17.82 -4.60 6.04
C LEU A 98 18.94 -4.34 7.06
N ASP A 99 18.94 -5.04 8.20
CA ASP A 99 19.90 -4.87 9.30
C ASP A 99 19.92 -3.42 9.85
N GLU A 100 18.79 -2.72 9.74
CA GLU A 100 18.67 -1.35 10.24
C GLU A 100 18.61 -1.32 11.78
N GLN A 101 19.55 -0.62 12.41
CA GLN A 101 19.54 -0.44 13.85
C GLN A 101 18.42 0.52 14.26
N LEU A 102 17.51 0.02 15.10
CA LEU A 102 16.45 0.82 15.68
C LEU A 102 17.03 1.80 16.70
N THR A 103 17.09 3.06 16.31
CA THR A 103 17.49 4.16 17.19
C THR A 103 16.50 4.34 18.33
N PRO A 104 16.92 4.87 19.50
CA PRO A 104 16.02 5.13 20.61
C PRO A 104 14.81 6.00 20.24
N ILE A 105 14.98 6.97 19.33
CA ILE A 105 13.90 7.83 18.84
C ILE A 105 12.87 7.04 18.01
N GLN A 106 13.31 6.08 17.18
CA GLN A 106 12.42 5.19 16.43
C GLN A 106 11.61 4.28 17.38
N VAL A 107 12.24 3.78 18.45
CA VAL A 107 11.55 2.99 19.47
C VAL A 107 10.45 3.79 20.16
N VAL A 108 10.73 5.03 20.57
CA VAL A 108 9.72 5.94 21.15
C VAL A 108 8.59 6.23 20.16
N GLY A 109 8.92 6.42 18.88
CA GLY A 109 7.95 6.58 17.80
C GLY A 109 7.03 5.37 17.65
N MET A 110 7.59 4.16 17.62
CA MET A 110 6.81 2.91 17.55
C MET A 110 5.86 2.76 18.73
N VAL A 111 6.34 3.02 19.95
CA VAL A 111 5.50 2.97 21.17
C VAL A 111 4.37 3.99 21.08
N THR A 112 4.66 5.20 20.61
CA THR A 112 3.66 6.27 20.45
C THR A 112 2.59 5.87 19.43
N VAL A 113 2.98 5.28 18.30
CA VAL A 113 2.05 4.75 17.29
C VAL A 113 1.19 3.64 17.90
N ILE A 114 1.79 2.66 18.60
CA ILE A 114 1.05 1.58 19.27
C ILE A 114 -0.01 2.14 20.22
N LEU A 115 0.36 3.11 21.05
CA LEU A 115 -0.57 3.74 22.00
C LEU A 115 -1.69 4.49 21.29
N GLY A 116 -1.37 5.25 20.24
CA GLY A 116 -2.36 5.96 19.43
C GLY A 116 -3.36 5.01 18.79
N VAL A 117 -2.87 3.91 18.19
CA VAL A 117 -3.70 2.84 17.61
C VAL A 117 -4.60 2.22 18.68
N ALA A 118 -4.04 1.86 19.83
CA ALA A 118 -4.79 1.27 20.94
C ALA A 118 -5.95 2.17 21.40
N VAL A 119 -5.71 3.48 21.53
CA VAL A 119 -6.74 4.46 21.92
C VAL A 119 -7.86 4.55 20.88
N VAL A 120 -7.52 4.61 19.60
CA VAL A 120 -8.50 4.68 18.50
C VAL A 120 -9.36 3.42 18.46
N GLN A 121 -8.75 2.24 18.58
CA GLN A 121 -9.48 0.97 18.57
C GLN A 121 -10.35 0.80 19.82
N TRP A 122 -9.87 1.22 21.00
CA TRP A 122 -10.66 1.19 22.24
C TRP A 122 -11.93 2.03 22.13
N ARG A 123 -11.84 3.26 21.59
CA ARG A 123 -12.99 4.14 21.41
C ARG A 123 -14.03 3.56 20.45
N ARG A 124 -13.59 2.88 19.37
CA ARG A 124 -14.48 2.27 18.38
C ARG A 124 -15.16 1.00 18.89
N GLY A 125 -14.47 0.17 19.68
CA GLY A 125 -15.07 -0.98 20.34
C GLY A 125 -16.22 -0.58 21.28
N LYS A 126 -16.11 0.56 21.97
CA LYS A 126 -17.21 1.12 22.77
C LYS A 126 -18.36 1.67 21.91
N ALA A 127 -18.08 2.34 20.80
CA ALA A 127 -19.11 2.92 19.94
C ALA A 127 -19.90 1.89 19.11
N ALA A 128 -19.36 0.69 18.89
CA ALA A 128 -20.07 -0.40 18.23
C ALA A 128 -20.96 -1.24 19.18
N MET A 129 -20.84 -1.04 20.50
CA MET A 129 -21.64 -1.70 21.54
C MET A 129 -22.75 -0.83 22.14
N VAL A 130 -22.88 0.42 21.68
CA VAL A 130 -23.94 1.39 22.07
C VAL A 130 -24.85 1.61 20.87
#